data_AF-A0A662LYL4-F1
#
_entry.id   AF-A0A662LYL4-F1
#
_cell.length_a   1.000
_cell.length_b   1.000
_cell.length_c   1.000
_cell.angle_alpha   90.00
_cell.angle_beta   90.00
_cell.angle_gamma   90.00
#
_symmetry.space_group_name_H-M   'P 1'
#
loop_
_entity.id
_entity.type
_entity.pdbx_description
1 polymer ?
#
loop_
_entity_poly.entity_id
_entity_poly.type
_entity_poly.pdbx_seq_one_letter_code
_entity_poly.pdbx_strand_id
1 'polypeptide(L)'
;MRKFMAIFVVFALLLGGAGAIGVNEKTGIGNAGSESISLSAGSLETFSEPVIMEKGEYVEINMENCAAHLSPGKPVVPVYNKIFKFPIGTKIESVDVNFGNFREMAVSSKIMPACEPVPPDMETREARQWEDKDAYSSDSYPDRWYEYRAMGGIENGKHVTIVVVSVYPVRYHPLEGKIDYATNAEINVNYKLPEKPLVKNDVYDLLIISPSAFSDALQPLVEHKNNHGVSTMLVTLDEIYNGNYFTVQGRDDAEKIKYFIKNAIEQWGIKY
;
A
#
# COMPACT_ATOMS: atom_id res chain seq x y z
N MET A 1 -36.50 -30.22 -43.58
CA MET A 1 -36.17 -31.08 -42.42
C MET A 1 -34.65 -31.08 -42.33
N ARG A 2 -33.95 -30.56 -41.32
CA ARG A 2 -34.18 -30.44 -39.88
C ARG A 2 -33.36 -29.22 -39.43
N LYS A 3 -33.99 -28.28 -38.72
CA LYS A 3 -33.41 -27.00 -38.28
C LYS A 3 -32.46 -27.28 -37.10
N PHE A 4 -31.20 -26.86 -37.18
CA PHE A 4 -30.34 -26.73 -35.99
C PHE A 4 -30.52 -25.34 -35.42
N MET A 5 -31.12 -25.31 -34.24
CA MET A 5 -31.44 -24.13 -33.46
C MET A 5 -30.18 -23.69 -32.73
N ALA A 6 -29.56 -22.59 -33.18
CA ALA A 6 -28.47 -21.94 -32.45
C ALA A 6 -29.08 -21.23 -31.24
N ILE A 7 -28.79 -21.75 -30.05
CA ILE A 7 -29.18 -21.18 -28.77
C ILE A 7 -28.28 -19.96 -28.52
N PHE A 8 -28.88 -18.77 -28.56
CA PHE A 8 -28.27 -17.52 -28.09
C PHE A 8 -28.24 -17.56 -26.56
N VAL A 9 -27.08 -17.87 -25.97
CA VAL A 9 -26.86 -17.64 -24.53
C VAL A 9 -26.36 -16.21 -24.38
N VAL A 10 -27.28 -15.33 -23.96
CA VAL A 10 -26.98 -13.98 -23.50
C VAL A 10 -26.27 -14.10 -22.15
N PHE A 11 -24.95 -14.00 -22.14
CA PHE A 11 -24.20 -13.75 -20.90
C PHE A 11 -24.25 -12.25 -20.60
N ALA A 12 -25.32 -11.83 -19.93
CA ALA A 12 -25.39 -10.53 -19.28
C ALA A 12 -24.47 -10.58 -18.05
N LEU A 13 -23.20 -10.22 -18.23
CA LEU A 13 -22.29 -9.98 -17.12
C LEU A 13 -22.55 -8.56 -16.60
N LEU A 14 -23.42 -8.47 -15.59
CA LEU A 14 -23.57 -7.30 -14.73
C LEU A 14 -22.30 -7.15 -13.89
N LEU A 15 -21.30 -6.44 -14.42
CA LEU A 15 -20.26 -5.81 -13.61
C LEU A 15 -20.76 -4.43 -13.21
N GLY A 16 -21.43 -4.37 -12.07
CA GLY A 16 -21.69 -3.13 -11.34
C GLY A 16 -20.39 -2.58 -10.77
N GLY A 17 -20.24 -1.24 -10.84
CA GLY A 17 -19.16 -0.52 -10.17
C GLY A 17 -18.19 0.22 -11.10
N ALA A 18 -18.67 0.86 -12.17
CA ALA A 18 -17.87 1.88 -12.87
C ALA A 18 -17.83 3.15 -12.02
N GLY A 19 -16.84 3.27 -11.14
CA GLY A 19 -16.41 4.58 -10.64
C GLY A 19 -15.75 5.32 -11.79
N ALA A 20 -16.45 6.32 -12.34
CA ALA A 20 -15.89 7.20 -13.36
C ALA A 20 -14.74 8.01 -12.75
N ILE A 21 -13.51 7.73 -13.18
CA ILE A 21 -12.37 8.62 -12.96
C ILE A 21 -12.56 9.79 -13.92
N GLY A 22 -13.12 10.89 -13.43
CA GLY A 22 -13.20 12.14 -14.17
C GLY A 22 -11.83 12.81 -14.24
N VAL A 23 -11.11 12.62 -15.35
CA VAL A 23 -9.97 13.48 -15.71
C VAL A 23 -10.54 14.72 -16.37
N ASN A 24 -10.44 15.87 -15.70
CA ASN A 24 -10.89 17.14 -16.25
C ASN A 24 -9.72 17.79 -17.02
N GLU A 25 -9.65 17.56 -18.33
CA GLU A 25 -8.64 18.14 -19.22
C GLU A 25 -9.10 19.54 -19.68
N LYS A 26 -8.54 20.61 -19.09
CA LYS A 26 -8.64 21.94 -19.67
C LYS A 26 -7.57 22.09 -20.75
N THR A 27 -7.96 21.93 -22.01
CA THR A 27 -7.09 22.25 -23.16
C THR A 27 -6.98 23.77 -23.32
N GLY A 28 -5.83 24.34 -22.91
CA GLY A 28 -5.36 25.66 -23.32
C GLY A 28 -4.09 25.51 -24.14
N ILE A 29 -4.14 25.86 -25.43
CA ILE A 29 -2.95 25.91 -26.29
C ILE A 29 -2.17 27.18 -25.93
N GLY A 30 -1.00 27.00 -25.33
CA GLY A 30 -0.04 28.07 -25.06
C GLY A 30 1.35 27.49 -24.77
N ASN A 31 2.37 27.95 -25.50
CA ASN A 31 3.77 27.61 -25.27
C ASN A 31 4.17 27.95 -23.83
N ALA A 32 4.57 26.95 -23.04
CA ALA A 32 5.09 27.13 -21.69
C ALA A 32 6.23 26.14 -21.44
N GLY A 33 7.26 26.59 -20.72
CA GLY A 33 8.32 25.73 -20.18
C GLY A 33 7.72 24.58 -19.36
N SER A 34 8.50 23.51 -19.15
CA SER A 34 8.04 22.32 -18.44
C SER A 34 7.74 22.63 -16.96
N GLU A 35 6.61 23.25 -16.69
CA GLU A 35 5.98 23.22 -15.39
C GLU A 35 5.44 21.81 -15.20
N SER A 36 5.96 21.12 -14.19
CA SER A 36 5.41 19.84 -13.78
C SER A 36 3.99 20.05 -13.28
N ILE A 37 3.03 19.46 -13.99
CA ILE A 37 1.61 19.51 -13.64
C ILE A 37 1.41 18.72 -12.34
N SER A 38 1.03 19.40 -11.25
CA SER A 38 0.51 18.73 -10.05
C SER A 38 -0.85 18.10 -10.38
N LEU A 39 -1.00 16.82 -10.05
CA LEU A 39 -2.20 16.03 -10.26
C LEU A 39 -2.88 15.73 -8.92
N SER A 40 -4.16 15.39 -8.98
CA SER A 40 -4.93 14.97 -7.82
C SER A 40 -5.70 13.68 -8.12
N ALA A 41 -5.77 12.80 -7.13
CA ALA A 41 -6.60 11.60 -7.16
C ALA A 41 -7.43 11.58 -5.87
N GLY A 42 -8.75 11.46 -6.00
CA GLY A 42 -9.64 11.52 -4.86
C GLY A 42 -10.68 10.39 -4.81
N SER A 43 -11.28 10.22 -3.64
CA SER A 43 -12.40 9.31 -3.41
C SER A 43 -13.30 9.84 -2.30
N LEU A 44 -14.61 9.73 -2.51
CA LEU A 44 -15.60 9.96 -1.46
C LEU A 44 -16.05 8.62 -0.88
N GLU A 45 -15.93 8.48 0.43
CA GLU A 45 -16.25 7.26 1.17
C GLU A 45 -17.37 7.56 2.17
N THR A 46 -18.34 6.66 2.26
CA THR A 46 -19.48 6.78 3.17
C THR A 46 -19.44 5.67 4.20
N PHE A 47 -19.72 6.01 5.45
CA PHE A 47 -19.67 5.07 6.56
C PHE A 47 -21.07 4.82 7.12
N SER A 48 -21.36 3.54 7.39
CA SER A 48 -22.57 3.14 8.08
C SER A 48 -22.52 3.58 9.55
N GLU A 49 -23.67 3.54 10.23
CA GLU A 49 -23.68 3.64 11.69
C GLU A 49 -22.86 2.48 12.30
N PRO A 50 -22.04 2.72 13.33
CA PRO A 50 -21.34 1.67 14.05
C PRO A 50 -22.32 0.71 14.75
N VAL A 51 -22.02 -0.58 14.72
CA VAL A 51 -22.72 -1.60 15.50
C VAL A 51 -21.90 -1.89 16.76
N ILE A 52 -22.54 -1.70 17.92
CA ILE A 52 -21.96 -1.98 19.24
C ILE A 52 -22.44 -3.34 19.71
N MET A 53 -21.51 -4.24 20.04
CA MET A 53 -21.82 -5.58 20.56
C MET A 53 -21.18 -5.79 21.93
N GLU A 54 -21.97 -6.27 22.88
CA GLU A 54 -21.49 -6.64 24.22
C GLU A 54 -20.60 -7.88 24.16
N LYS A 55 -19.46 -7.84 24.86
CA LYS A 55 -18.47 -8.92 24.90
C LYS A 55 -17.83 -9.00 26.28
N GLY A 56 -18.49 -9.71 27.19
CA GLY A 56 -18.05 -9.81 28.57
C GLY A 56 -18.22 -8.47 29.30
N GLU A 57 -17.11 -7.92 29.81
CA GLU A 57 -17.08 -6.61 30.48
C GLU A 57 -16.76 -5.43 29.52
N TYR A 58 -16.56 -5.74 28.24
CA TYR A 58 -16.23 -4.78 27.19
C TYR A 58 -17.30 -4.77 26.10
N VAL A 59 -17.21 -3.78 25.22
CA VAL A 59 -17.90 -3.79 23.93
C VAL A 59 -16.94 -3.92 22.76
N GLU A 60 -17.44 -4.42 21.64
CA GLU A 60 -16.79 -4.40 20.35
C GLU A 60 -17.52 -3.44 19.41
N ILE A 61 -16.77 -2.57 18.74
CA ILE A 61 -17.31 -1.61 17.77
C ILE A 61 -16.99 -2.10 16.36
N ASN A 62 -18.02 -2.38 15.58
CA ASN A 62 -17.89 -2.80 14.19
C ASN A 62 -18.55 -1.78 13.27
N MET A 63 -17.97 -1.56 12.09
CA MET A 63 -18.50 -0.67 11.07
C MET A 63 -18.29 -1.31 9.70
N GLU A 64 -19.28 -1.23 8.82
CA GLU A 64 -19.21 -1.87 7.51
C GLU A 64 -18.02 -1.34 6.69
N ASN A 65 -17.37 -2.23 5.92
CA ASN A 65 -16.18 -1.92 5.12
C ASN A 65 -14.96 -1.42 5.91
N CYS A 66 -14.97 -1.51 7.24
CA CYS A 66 -13.83 -1.19 8.08
C CYS A 66 -13.19 -2.46 8.63
N ALA A 67 -11.87 -2.45 8.74
CA ALA A 67 -11.12 -3.43 9.51
C ALA A 67 -11.04 -2.99 10.99
N ALA A 68 -10.58 -3.88 11.86
CA ALA A 68 -10.21 -3.51 13.23
C ALA A 68 -8.81 -2.89 13.27
N HIS A 69 -8.68 -1.73 13.91
CA HIS A 69 -7.38 -1.16 14.26
C HIS A 69 -6.83 -1.86 15.50
N LEU A 70 -5.78 -2.66 15.31
CA LEU A 70 -5.18 -3.46 16.37
C LEU A 70 -3.86 -2.82 16.81
N SER A 71 -3.90 -2.14 17.95
CA SER A 71 -2.71 -1.66 18.66
C SER A 71 -2.73 -2.28 20.07
N PRO A 72 -1.81 -3.20 20.39
CA PRO A 72 -1.88 -3.98 21.64
C PRO A 72 -2.12 -3.10 22.87
N GLY A 73 -3.12 -3.49 23.66
CA GLY A 73 -3.56 -2.80 24.86
C GLY A 73 -4.48 -1.60 24.64
N LYS A 74 -4.57 -1.06 23.42
CA LYS A 74 -5.41 0.11 23.11
C LYS A 74 -6.81 -0.31 22.64
N PRO A 75 -7.83 0.56 22.75
CA PRO A 75 -9.18 0.27 22.29
C PRO A 75 -9.23 -0.19 20.82
N VAL A 76 -9.94 -1.27 20.52
CA VAL A 76 -10.15 -1.73 19.14
C VAL A 76 -11.24 -0.88 18.49
N VAL A 77 -10.85 -0.02 17.56
CA VAL A 77 -11.75 0.85 16.80
C VAL A 77 -11.73 0.51 15.30
N PRO A 78 -12.82 0.76 14.56
CA PRO A 78 -12.83 0.63 13.10
C PRO A 78 -11.79 1.51 12.39
N VAL A 79 -11.16 0.97 11.36
CA VAL A 79 -10.27 1.68 10.43
C VAL A 79 -10.62 1.32 8.98
N TYR A 80 -10.79 2.34 8.15
CA TYR A 80 -10.99 2.21 6.71
C TYR A 80 -9.66 2.49 5.99
N ASN A 81 -9.25 1.60 5.09
CA ASN A 81 -8.00 1.76 4.33
C ASN A 81 -8.30 2.02 2.87
N LYS A 82 -7.97 3.22 2.38
CA LYS A 82 -7.98 3.53 0.95
C LYS A 82 -6.59 3.37 0.36
N ILE A 83 -6.49 2.59 -0.71
CA ILE A 83 -5.22 2.36 -1.41
C ILE A 83 -5.25 3.05 -2.77
N PHE A 84 -4.32 3.97 -2.98
CA PHE A 84 -4.02 4.56 -4.29
C PHE A 84 -2.73 3.96 -4.84
N LYS A 85 -2.68 3.77 -6.14
CA LYS A 85 -1.52 3.20 -6.84
C LYS A 85 -1.12 4.12 -7.97
N PHE A 86 0.15 4.45 -8.01
CA PHE A 86 0.73 5.37 -8.98
C PHE A 86 1.93 4.73 -9.66
N PRO A 87 2.37 5.26 -10.83
CA PRO A 87 3.66 4.90 -11.39
C PRO A 87 4.78 5.02 -10.35
N ILE A 88 5.73 4.10 -10.38
CA ILE A 88 6.88 4.14 -9.48
C ILE A 88 7.63 5.48 -9.63
N GLY A 89 7.98 6.09 -8.50
CA GLY A 89 8.66 7.39 -8.47
C GLY A 89 7.75 8.60 -8.40
N THR A 90 6.43 8.39 -8.43
CA THR A 90 5.47 9.46 -8.09
C THR A 90 5.77 10.01 -6.71
N LYS A 91 5.88 11.35 -6.63
CA LYS A 91 6.07 12.09 -5.38
C LYS A 91 4.72 12.53 -4.85
N ILE A 92 4.38 12.13 -3.63
CA ILE A 92 3.18 12.59 -2.93
C ILE A 92 3.47 13.96 -2.33
N GLU A 93 2.67 14.96 -2.70
CA GLU A 93 2.81 16.35 -2.23
C GLU A 93 1.97 16.57 -0.96
N SER A 94 0.72 16.12 -0.96
CA SER A 94 -0.14 16.11 0.23
C SER A 94 -1.19 15.00 0.16
N VAL A 95 -1.74 14.66 1.32
CA VAL A 95 -2.95 13.86 1.46
C VAL A 95 -3.88 14.63 2.40
N ASP A 96 -5.03 15.00 1.88
CA ASP A 96 -6.03 15.81 2.58
C ASP A 96 -7.30 14.96 2.74
N VAL A 97 -7.79 14.81 3.98
CA VAL A 97 -9.02 14.08 4.28
C VAL A 97 -10.00 15.03 4.95
N ASN A 98 -11.11 15.30 4.26
CA ASN A 98 -12.19 16.14 4.76
C ASN A 98 -13.33 15.24 5.23
N PHE A 99 -13.70 15.36 6.51
CA PHE A 99 -14.83 14.63 7.07
C PHE A 99 -16.10 15.45 6.94
N GLY A 100 -17.20 14.76 6.65
CA GLY A 100 -18.53 15.37 6.68
C GLY A 100 -19.05 15.51 8.12
N ASN A 101 -20.32 15.18 8.31
CA ASN A 101 -20.95 15.27 9.63
C ASN A 101 -20.48 14.15 10.56
N PHE A 102 -20.26 14.53 11.82
CA PHE A 102 -20.06 13.63 12.94
C PHE A 102 -21.38 13.38 13.68
N ARG A 103 -21.48 12.19 14.26
CA ARG A 103 -22.57 11.79 15.16
C ARG A 103 -21.96 11.16 16.41
N GLU A 104 -22.68 11.27 17.51
CA GLU A 104 -22.27 10.73 18.81
C GLU A 104 -23.11 9.51 19.17
N MET A 105 -22.50 8.52 19.80
CA MET A 105 -23.18 7.38 20.43
C MET A 105 -22.58 7.11 21.80
N ALA A 106 -23.43 6.92 22.81
CA ALA A 106 -22.99 6.43 24.11
C ALA A 106 -22.58 4.96 24.01
N VAL A 107 -21.61 4.56 24.83
CA VAL A 107 -21.15 3.18 24.95
C VAL A 107 -21.43 2.70 26.37
N SER A 108 -22.09 1.55 26.49
CA SER A 108 -22.50 0.94 27.77
C SER A 108 -21.32 0.50 28.65
N SER A 109 -20.17 0.22 28.05
CA SER A 109 -18.95 -0.24 28.71
C SER A 109 -17.71 0.18 27.92
N LYS A 110 -16.51 -0.06 28.46
CA LYS A 110 -15.26 0.25 27.75
C LYS A 110 -15.16 -0.53 26.43
N ILE A 111 -14.58 0.08 25.40
CA ILE A 111 -14.24 -0.65 24.17
C ILE A 111 -13.15 -1.68 24.50
N MET A 112 -13.25 -2.88 23.95
CA MET A 112 -12.30 -3.97 24.16
C MET A 112 -10.88 -3.58 23.73
N PRO A 113 -9.84 -3.83 24.54
CA PRO A 113 -8.46 -3.57 24.15
C PRO A 113 -7.94 -4.64 23.18
N ALA A 114 -7.06 -4.27 22.25
CA ALA A 114 -6.46 -5.23 21.34
C ALA A 114 -5.50 -6.17 22.07
N CYS A 115 -5.55 -7.47 21.73
CA CYS A 115 -4.56 -8.42 22.21
C CYS A 115 -3.19 -8.18 21.55
N GLU A 116 -2.13 -8.66 22.19
CA GLU A 116 -0.83 -8.76 21.53
C GLU A 116 -0.83 -9.78 20.38
N PRO A 117 0.01 -9.61 19.35
CA PRO A 117 0.18 -10.63 18.33
C PRO A 117 0.77 -11.91 18.94
N VAL A 118 0.21 -13.06 18.56
CA VAL A 118 0.72 -14.39 18.91
C VAL A 118 1.14 -15.14 17.65
N PRO A 119 2.10 -16.07 17.74
CA PRO A 119 2.45 -16.94 16.63
C PRO A 119 1.20 -17.70 16.12
N PRO A 120 1.13 -18.00 14.82
CA PRO A 120 -0.03 -18.66 14.21
C PRO A 120 -0.23 -20.10 14.71
N ASP A 121 0.78 -20.70 15.35
CA ASP A 121 0.66 -22.03 15.94
C ASP A 121 -0.29 -22.06 17.15
N MET A 122 -0.59 -20.92 17.79
CA MET A 122 -1.46 -20.77 18.96
C MET A 122 -1.11 -21.66 20.17
N GLU A 123 -0.02 -22.43 20.11
CA GLU A 123 0.35 -23.44 21.11
C GLU A 123 1.37 -22.92 22.13
N THR A 124 2.06 -21.82 21.81
CA THR A 124 3.25 -21.39 22.56
C THR A 124 2.98 -20.32 23.61
N ARG A 125 1.87 -19.56 23.51
CA ARG A 125 1.55 -18.48 24.46
C ARG A 125 0.08 -18.05 24.39
N GLU A 126 -0.56 -17.88 25.56
CA GLU A 126 -1.85 -17.19 25.62
C GLU A 126 -1.71 -15.72 25.24
N ALA A 127 -2.63 -15.21 24.42
CA ALA A 127 -2.61 -13.82 23.99
C ALA A 127 -2.93 -12.89 25.16
N ARG A 128 -1.96 -12.09 25.60
CA ARG A 128 -2.21 -11.08 26.64
C ARG A 128 -3.12 -9.97 26.11
N GLN A 129 -4.09 -9.61 26.94
CA GLN A 129 -4.99 -8.48 26.77
C GLN A 129 -4.93 -7.62 28.04
N TRP A 130 -4.78 -6.30 27.89
CA TRP A 130 -4.74 -5.35 29.01
C TRP A 130 -5.23 -3.97 28.55
N GLU A 131 -5.66 -3.11 29.46
CA GLU A 131 -5.95 -1.71 29.13
C GLU A 131 -4.67 -0.88 29.20
N ASP A 132 -4.27 -0.30 28.07
CA ASP A 132 -3.23 0.71 28.01
C ASP A 132 -3.68 1.96 28.76
N LYS A 133 -3.00 2.30 29.85
CA LYS A 133 -3.45 3.36 30.77
C LYS A 133 -3.56 4.71 30.08
N ASP A 134 -2.65 5.01 29.16
CA ASP A 134 -2.62 6.30 28.48
C ASP A 134 -3.79 6.39 27.48
N ALA A 135 -4.05 5.33 26.71
CA ALA A 135 -5.17 5.29 25.76
C ALA A 135 -6.55 5.27 26.42
N TYR A 136 -6.71 4.62 27.58
CA TYR A 136 -7.99 4.57 28.30
C TYR A 136 -8.21 5.76 29.25
N SER A 137 -7.21 6.62 29.40
CA SER A 137 -7.30 7.87 30.19
C SER A 137 -7.17 9.11 29.32
N SER A 138 -7.10 8.98 27.99
CA SER A 138 -7.02 10.11 27.07
C SER A 138 -8.38 10.75 26.81
N ASP A 139 -8.36 12.00 26.33
CA ASP A 139 -9.59 12.68 25.88
C ASP A 139 -10.21 11.97 24.68
N SER A 140 -9.37 11.41 23.80
CA SER A 140 -9.83 10.62 22.67
C SER A 140 -8.82 9.60 22.17
N TYR A 141 -9.31 8.55 21.50
CA TYR A 141 -8.53 7.56 20.77
C TYR A 141 -9.28 7.10 19.51
N PRO A 142 -8.65 7.08 18.32
CA PRO A 142 -7.30 7.55 18.05
C PRO A 142 -7.18 9.08 18.13
N ASP A 143 -5.97 9.58 18.36
CA ASP A 143 -5.67 11.02 18.47
C ASP A 143 -5.89 11.79 17.15
N ARG A 144 -5.78 11.07 16.03
CA ARG A 144 -5.95 11.55 14.66
C ARG A 144 -7.13 10.88 13.97
N TRP A 145 -7.76 11.59 13.04
CA TRP A 145 -8.85 11.03 12.23
C TRP A 145 -8.36 10.26 10.99
N TYR A 146 -7.11 10.49 10.59
CA TYR A 146 -6.48 9.73 9.52
C TYR A 146 -4.96 9.79 9.64
N GLU A 147 -4.30 8.92 8.88
CA GLU A 147 -2.88 8.99 8.57
C GLU A 147 -2.64 8.42 7.17
N TYR A 148 -1.45 8.63 6.62
CA TYR A 148 -1.08 8.00 5.37
C TYR A 148 0.37 7.53 5.37
N ARG A 149 0.64 6.55 4.52
CA ARG A 149 2.00 6.09 4.19
C ARG A 149 2.13 5.91 2.70
N ALA A 150 3.27 6.32 2.16
CA ALA A 150 3.66 6.08 0.77
C ALA A 150 4.86 5.13 0.75
N MET A 151 4.81 4.11 -0.09
CA MET A 151 5.84 3.09 -0.19
C MET A 151 5.99 2.58 -1.64
N GLY A 152 7.15 2.03 -1.96
CA GLY A 152 7.32 1.25 -3.19
C GLY A 152 6.74 -0.15 -3.01
N GLY A 153 6.10 -0.68 -4.05
CA GLY A 153 5.58 -2.04 -4.09
C GLY A 153 5.67 -2.62 -5.50
N ILE A 154 5.29 -3.90 -5.62
CA ILE A 154 5.16 -4.58 -6.90
C ILE A 154 3.70 -5.02 -7.03
N GLU A 155 3.08 -4.66 -8.16
CA GLU A 155 1.76 -5.11 -8.54
C GLU A 155 1.80 -5.67 -9.96
N ASN A 156 1.33 -6.91 -10.14
CA ASN A 156 1.31 -7.59 -11.44
C ASN A 156 2.68 -7.54 -12.16
N GLY A 157 3.77 -7.73 -11.40
CA GLY A 157 5.15 -7.70 -11.90
C GLY A 157 5.70 -6.29 -12.20
N LYS A 158 4.95 -5.22 -11.93
CA LYS A 158 5.39 -3.85 -12.16
C LYS A 158 5.64 -3.12 -10.84
N HIS A 159 6.75 -2.39 -10.79
CA HIS A 159 7.00 -1.47 -9.69
C HIS A 159 5.98 -0.33 -9.69
N VAL A 160 5.40 -0.06 -8.53
CA VAL A 160 4.38 0.98 -8.31
C VAL A 160 4.67 1.73 -7.02
N THR A 161 4.26 2.99 -6.96
CA THR A 161 4.14 3.71 -5.69
C THR A 161 2.76 3.44 -5.11
N ILE A 162 2.70 2.85 -3.92
CA ILE A 162 1.47 2.55 -3.18
C ILE A 162 1.30 3.59 -2.08
N VAL A 163 0.14 4.24 -2.05
CA VAL A 163 -0.26 5.14 -0.97
C VAL A 163 -1.44 4.52 -0.23
N VAL A 164 -1.26 4.28 1.06
CA VAL A 164 -2.34 3.81 1.94
C VAL A 164 -2.76 4.97 2.82
N VAL A 165 -4.02 5.38 2.71
CA VAL A 165 -4.67 6.35 3.59
C VAL A 165 -5.53 5.57 4.57
N SER A 166 -5.11 5.55 5.84
CA SER A 166 -5.86 4.93 6.93
C SER A 166 -6.77 5.99 7.54
N VAL A 167 -8.06 5.84 7.38
CA VAL A 167 -9.10 6.70 7.95
C VAL A 167 -9.66 6.02 9.20
N TYR A 168 -9.78 6.76 10.29
CA TYR A 168 -10.34 6.32 11.56
C TYR A 168 -11.75 6.89 11.69
N PRO A 169 -12.79 6.27 11.08
CA PRO A 169 -14.13 6.85 11.04
C PRO A 169 -14.81 6.89 12.41
N VAL A 170 -14.27 6.20 13.42
CA VAL A 170 -14.74 6.19 14.80
C VAL A 170 -13.63 6.66 15.72
N ARG A 171 -13.99 7.54 16.65
CA ARG A 171 -13.15 8.02 17.74
C ARG A 171 -13.84 7.74 19.06
N TYR A 172 -13.14 7.08 19.96
CA TYR A 172 -13.58 6.79 21.31
C TYR A 172 -13.15 7.89 22.26
N HIS A 173 -14.03 8.26 23.19
CA HIS A 173 -13.79 9.17 24.30
C HIS A 173 -13.90 8.37 25.61
N PRO A 174 -12.79 7.75 26.08
CA PRO A 174 -12.83 6.81 27.20
C PRO A 174 -13.41 7.37 28.49
N LEU A 175 -13.06 8.60 28.83
CA LEU A 175 -13.48 9.26 30.07
C LEU A 175 -14.97 9.65 30.05
N GLU A 176 -15.54 9.84 28.86
CA GLU A 176 -16.95 10.21 28.68
C GLU A 176 -17.84 9.00 28.39
N GLY A 177 -17.26 7.83 28.07
CA GLY A 177 -18.03 6.63 27.74
C GLY A 177 -18.83 6.77 26.45
N LYS A 178 -18.26 7.42 25.42
CA LYS A 178 -18.94 7.68 24.15
C LYS A 178 -18.00 7.51 22.96
N ILE A 179 -18.57 7.41 21.76
CA ILE A 179 -17.86 7.49 20.49
C ILE A 179 -18.42 8.63 19.64
N ASP A 180 -17.54 9.27 18.89
CA ASP A 180 -17.87 10.08 17.73
C ASP A 180 -17.60 9.26 16.47
N TYR A 181 -18.50 9.31 15.49
CA TYR A 181 -18.27 8.70 14.19
C TYR A 181 -18.61 9.62 13.02
N ALA A 182 -17.78 9.59 11.99
CA ALA A 182 -18.00 10.30 10.75
C ALA A 182 -18.96 9.52 9.85
N THR A 183 -19.84 10.23 9.15
CA THR A 183 -20.75 9.64 8.15
C THR A 183 -20.12 9.51 6.76
N ASN A 184 -19.09 10.30 6.48
CA ASN A 184 -18.34 10.24 5.24
C ASN A 184 -16.95 10.90 5.39
N ALA A 185 -16.06 10.54 4.48
CA ALA A 185 -14.75 11.16 4.31
C ALA A 185 -14.44 11.33 2.82
N GLU A 186 -14.06 12.54 2.44
CA GLU A 186 -13.50 12.85 1.13
C GLU A 186 -11.97 12.84 1.24
N ILE A 187 -11.33 11.93 0.51
CA ILE A 187 -9.89 11.73 0.50
C ILE A 187 -9.34 12.32 -0.80
N ASN A 188 -8.34 13.18 -0.72
CA ASN A 188 -7.65 13.77 -1.86
C ASN A 188 -6.13 13.59 -1.72
N VAL A 189 -5.51 12.99 -2.73
CA VAL A 189 -4.06 12.78 -2.82
C VAL A 189 -3.52 13.67 -3.91
N ASN A 190 -2.70 14.66 -3.54
CA ASN A 190 -2.01 15.53 -4.49
C ASN A 190 -0.61 14.99 -4.76
N TYR A 191 -0.23 14.89 -6.03
CA TYR A 191 1.01 14.22 -6.41
C TYR A 191 1.61 14.78 -7.70
N LYS A 192 2.90 14.55 -7.87
CA LYS A 192 3.66 14.83 -9.09
C LYS A 192 4.21 13.54 -9.68
N LEU A 193 3.91 13.28 -10.95
CA LEU A 193 4.51 12.17 -11.70
C LEU A 193 6.01 12.39 -11.87
N PRO A 194 6.81 11.32 -11.96
CA PRO A 194 8.23 11.45 -12.22
C PRO A 194 8.46 12.01 -13.64
N GLU A 195 9.35 12.99 -13.78
CA GLU A 195 9.67 13.63 -15.07
C GLU A 195 10.29 12.66 -16.09
N LYS A 196 10.88 11.58 -15.59
CA LYS A 196 11.48 10.49 -16.36
C LYS A 196 11.03 9.17 -15.73
N PRO A 197 10.69 8.15 -16.52
CA PRO A 197 10.46 6.81 -15.98
C PRO A 197 11.65 6.39 -15.11
N LEU A 198 11.38 5.85 -13.91
CA LEU A 198 12.45 5.37 -13.03
C LEU A 198 13.07 4.06 -13.53
N VAL A 199 12.30 3.25 -14.25
CA VAL A 199 12.81 2.07 -14.96
C VAL A 199 13.09 2.49 -16.39
N LYS A 200 14.36 2.54 -16.76
CA LYS A 200 14.81 2.82 -18.11
C LYS A 200 15.57 1.62 -18.62
N ASN A 201 15.19 1.21 -19.82
CA ASN A 201 15.91 0.28 -20.68
C ASN A 201 15.73 -1.19 -20.31
N ASP A 202 15.34 -1.99 -21.28
CA ASP A 202 15.34 -3.46 -21.23
C ASP A 202 16.72 -3.95 -21.71
N VAL A 203 17.79 -3.63 -20.97
CA VAL A 203 19.17 -4.04 -21.38
C VAL A 203 19.39 -5.51 -21.08
N TYR A 204 19.02 -5.90 -19.85
CA TYR A 204 19.15 -7.26 -19.36
C TYR A 204 17.84 -7.69 -18.72
N ASP A 205 17.45 -8.94 -18.94
CA ASP A 205 16.29 -9.56 -18.31
C ASP A 205 16.67 -10.19 -16.96
N LEU A 206 17.89 -10.75 -16.87
CA LEU A 206 18.40 -11.48 -15.72
C LEU A 206 19.76 -10.95 -15.26
N LEU A 207 19.90 -10.76 -13.94
CA LEU A 207 21.17 -10.48 -13.27
C LEU A 207 21.59 -11.68 -12.43
N ILE A 208 22.80 -12.18 -12.64
CA ILE A 208 23.45 -13.18 -11.79
C ILE A 208 24.54 -12.45 -10.99
N ILE A 209 24.46 -12.54 -9.66
CA ILE A 209 25.50 -12.02 -8.76
C ILE A 209 26.24 -13.20 -8.15
N SER A 210 27.57 -13.22 -8.23
CA SER A 210 28.37 -14.33 -7.69
C SER A 210 29.73 -13.90 -7.14
N PRO A 211 30.35 -14.66 -6.23
CA PRO A 211 31.78 -14.56 -5.97
C PRO A 211 32.60 -14.79 -7.24
N SER A 212 33.72 -14.08 -7.39
CA SER A 212 34.61 -14.18 -8.56
C SER A 212 35.08 -15.61 -8.85
N ALA A 213 35.30 -16.41 -7.80
CA ALA A 213 35.67 -17.84 -7.91
C ALA A 213 34.67 -18.72 -8.69
N PHE A 214 33.40 -18.30 -8.83
CA PHE A 214 32.38 -19.05 -9.56
C PHE A 214 32.08 -18.48 -10.95
N SER A 215 32.70 -17.35 -11.33
CA SER A 215 32.36 -16.64 -12.57
C SER A 215 32.52 -17.54 -13.81
N ASP A 216 33.66 -18.23 -13.92
CA ASP A 216 33.95 -19.14 -15.05
C ASP A 216 32.96 -20.31 -15.12
N ALA A 217 32.61 -20.88 -13.97
CA ALA A 217 31.66 -21.99 -13.89
C ALA A 217 30.22 -21.58 -14.24
N LEU A 218 29.89 -20.30 -14.12
CA LEU A 218 28.56 -19.75 -14.44
C LEU A 218 28.44 -19.29 -15.91
N GLN A 219 29.54 -19.14 -16.65
CA GLN A 219 29.48 -18.74 -18.07
C GLN A 219 28.58 -19.63 -18.93
N PRO A 220 28.61 -20.98 -18.83
CA PRO A 220 27.71 -21.82 -19.61
C PRO A 220 26.22 -21.54 -19.35
N LEU A 221 25.86 -21.13 -18.13
CA LEU A 221 24.49 -20.76 -17.80
C LEU A 221 24.11 -19.41 -18.43
N VAL A 222 25.01 -18.42 -18.39
CA VAL A 222 24.82 -17.11 -19.02
C VAL A 222 24.62 -17.28 -20.53
N GLU A 223 25.50 -18.05 -21.20
CA GLU A 223 25.40 -18.36 -22.62
C GLU A 223 24.10 -19.08 -22.95
N HIS A 224 23.74 -20.10 -22.16
CA HIS A 224 22.48 -20.83 -22.34
C HIS A 224 21.28 -19.88 -22.29
N LYS A 225 21.21 -18.98 -21.29
CA LYS A 225 20.09 -18.03 -21.16
C LYS A 225 20.03 -17.04 -22.32
N ASN A 226 21.17 -16.48 -22.72
CA ASN A 226 21.26 -15.59 -23.87
C ASN A 226 20.82 -16.28 -25.18
N ASN A 227 21.24 -17.54 -25.38
CA ASN A 227 20.84 -18.34 -26.55
C ASN A 227 19.33 -18.67 -26.58
N HIS A 228 18.63 -18.58 -25.44
CA HIS A 228 17.18 -18.75 -25.34
C HIS A 228 16.43 -17.42 -25.23
N GLY A 229 17.08 -16.30 -25.58
CA GLY A 229 16.44 -14.99 -25.64
C GLY A 229 16.24 -14.30 -24.29
N VAL A 230 16.96 -14.72 -23.24
CA VAL A 230 16.97 -14.06 -21.92
C VAL A 230 18.31 -13.34 -21.76
N SER A 231 18.31 -12.03 -21.97
CA SER A 231 19.51 -11.19 -21.88
C SER A 231 20.06 -11.25 -20.45
N THR A 232 21.21 -11.88 -20.25
CA THR A 232 21.74 -12.22 -18.92
C THR A 232 23.07 -11.54 -18.66
N MET A 233 23.16 -10.82 -17.54
CA MET A 233 24.37 -10.17 -17.05
C MET A 233 24.91 -10.92 -15.83
N LEU A 234 26.19 -11.29 -15.84
CA LEU A 234 26.92 -11.80 -14.67
C LEU A 234 27.77 -10.69 -14.08
N VAL A 235 27.61 -10.44 -12.78
CA VAL A 235 28.39 -9.46 -12.02
C VAL A 235 28.96 -10.14 -10.78
N THR A 236 30.23 -9.88 -10.50
CA THR A 236 30.90 -10.41 -9.31
C THR A 236 30.73 -9.49 -8.10
N LEU A 237 30.82 -10.06 -6.89
CA LEU A 237 30.78 -9.28 -5.65
C LEU A 237 31.86 -8.20 -5.61
N ASP A 238 33.07 -8.51 -6.09
CA ASP A 238 34.19 -7.57 -6.14
C ASP A 238 33.85 -6.38 -7.06
N GLU A 239 33.22 -6.61 -8.21
CA GLU A 239 32.79 -5.55 -9.12
C GLU A 239 31.70 -4.65 -8.51
N ILE A 240 30.81 -5.22 -7.69
CA ILE A 240 29.81 -4.44 -6.94
C ILE A 240 30.52 -3.54 -5.92
N TYR A 241 31.40 -4.10 -5.11
CA TYR A 241 32.06 -3.36 -4.02
C TYR A 241 33.09 -2.35 -4.51
N ASN A 242 33.67 -2.57 -5.68
CA ASN A 242 34.58 -1.63 -6.34
C ASN A 242 33.85 -0.54 -7.14
N GLY A 243 32.53 -0.66 -7.30
CA GLY A 243 31.71 0.33 -8.00
C GLY A 243 31.92 0.34 -9.51
N ASN A 244 32.18 -0.83 -10.10
CA ASN A 244 32.53 -0.94 -11.52
C ASN A 244 31.39 -0.51 -12.45
N TYR A 245 30.15 -0.61 -11.99
CA TYR A 245 28.94 -0.29 -12.76
C TYR A 245 28.15 0.90 -12.20
N PHE A 246 28.08 1.01 -10.88
CA PHE A 246 27.34 2.06 -10.18
C PHE A 246 28.18 2.62 -9.03
N THR A 247 27.95 3.88 -8.67
CA THR A 247 28.49 4.42 -7.42
C THR A 247 28.05 3.56 -6.24
N VAL A 248 29.01 3.10 -5.45
CA VAL A 248 28.75 2.23 -4.28
C VAL A 248 27.97 3.01 -3.23
N GLN A 249 26.87 2.43 -2.76
CA GLN A 249 26.01 2.95 -1.70
C GLN A 249 25.75 1.84 -0.69
N GLY A 250 25.55 2.18 0.59
CA GLY A 250 25.25 1.21 1.65
C GLY A 250 26.32 1.13 2.72
N ARG A 251 25.89 0.86 3.95
CA ARG A 251 26.73 0.82 5.15
C ARG A 251 27.57 -0.45 5.22
N ASP A 252 27.00 -1.59 4.83
CA ASP A 252 27.62 -2.91 4.85
C ASP A 252 27.48 -3.60 3.49
N ASP A 253 28.10 -4.76 3.35
CA ASP A 253 28.16 -5.47 2.07
C ASP A 253 26.79 -5.97 1.59
N ALA A 254 25.91 -6.37 2.50
CA ALA A 254 24.56 -6.76 2.15
C ALA A 254 23.75 -5.56 1.62
N GLU A 255 23.92 -4.40 2.25
CA GLU A 255 23.29 -3.17 1.81
C GLU A 255 23.86 -2.67 0.47
N LYS A 256 25.15 -2.84 0.21
CA LYS A 256 25.76 -2.56 -1.10
C LYS A 256 25.15 -3.39 -2.21
N ILE A 257 24.97 -4.70 -1.98
CA ILE A 257 24.28 -5.58 -2.94
C ILE A 257 22.84 -5.13 -3.14
N LYS A 258 22.11 -4.77 -2.06
CA LYS A 258 20.74 -4.26 -2.14
C LYS A 258 20.64 -3.04 -3.07
N TYR A 259 21.53 -2.05 -2.91
CA TYR A 259 21.54 -0.86 -3.77
C TYR A 259 21.98 -1.16 -5.21
N PHE A 260 22.90 -2.11 -5.39
CA PHE A 260 23.28 -2.57 -6.72
C PHE A 260 22.09 -3.16 -7.48
N ILE A 261 21.35 -4.08 -6.85
CA ILE A 261 20.15 -4.70 -7.46
C ILE A 261 19.10 -3.63 -7.77
N LYS A 262 18.87 -2.68 -6.86
CA LYS A 262 17.97 -1.55 -7.11
C LYS A 262 18.38 -0.77 -8.36
N ASN A 263 19.66 -0.42 -8.49
CA ASN A 263 20.17 0.32 -9.65
C ASN A 263 20.10 -0.51 -10.94
N ALA A 264 20.35 -1.81 -10.87
CA ALA A 264 20.21 -2.71 -12.01
C ALA A 264 18.74 -2.78 -12.49
N ILE A 265 17.77 -2.86 -11.58
CA ILE A 265 16.34 -2.80 -11.95
C ILE A 265 16.00 -1.45 -12.58
N GLU A 266 16.45 -0.35 -11.99
CA GLU A 266 16.10 1.01 -12.45
C GLU A 266 16.80 1.41 -13.77
N GLN A 267 18.05 1.02 -13.97
CA GLN A 267 18.88 1.48 -15.10
C GLN A 267 19.10 0.44 -16.20
N TRP A 268 19.03 -0.86 -15.86
CA TRP A 268 19.18 -1.96 -16.82
C TRP A 268 17.87 -2.69 -17.11
N GLY A 269 16.83 -2.46 -16.31
CA GLY A 269 15.49 -3.02 -16.51
C GLY A 269 15.37 -4.51 -16.21
N ILE A 270 16.14 -5.02 -15.24
CA ILE A 270 16.04 -6.42 -14.78
C ILE A 270 14.59 -6.74 -14.38
N LYS A 271 14.05 -7.86 -14.90
CA LYS A 271 12.60 -8.20 -14.80
C LYS A 271 12.28 -9.37 -13.85
N TYR A 272 13.20 -10.34 -13.77
CA TYR A 272 13.04 -11.67 -13.14
C TYR A 272 11.93 -12.55 -13.71
#